data_AF-A0A653B174-F1
#
_entry.id   AF-A0A653B174-F1
#
_cell.length_a   1.000
_cell.length_b   1.000
_cell.length_c   1.000
_cell.angle_alpha   90.00
_cell.angle_beta   90.00
_cell.angle_gamma   90.00
#
_symmetry.space_group_name_H-M   'P 1'
#
loop_
_entity.id
_entity.type
_entity.pdbx_description
1 polymer ?
#
loop_
_entity_poly.entity_id
_entity_poly.type
_entity_poly.pdbx_seq_one_letter_code
_entity_poly.pdbx_strand_id
1 'polypeptide(L)' 'MRLPLFCSLALLLCLGGCGAGETATTATLQAEQAKQAQQQMEQLKQQIDQANALNNQRLEQAIDQAQ' A
#
# COMPACT_ATOMS: atom_id res chain seq x y z
N MET A 1 5.94 -43.20 -30.20
CA MET A 1 5.42 -41.81 -30.28
C MET A 1 5.03 -41.29 -28.89
N ARG A 2 5.99 -41.18 -27.95
CA ARG A 2 5.75 -40.66 -26.58
C ARG A 2 6.40 -39.30 -26.30
N LEU A 3 7.16 -38.79 -27.27
CA LEU A 3 7.92 -37.54 -27.17
C LEU A 3 7.07 -36.25 -27.13
N PRO A 4 5.92 -36.11 -27.83
CA PRO A 4 5.19 -34.83 -27.84
C PRO A 4 4.46 -34.55 -26.52
N LEU A 5 4.11 -35.60 -25.75
CA LEU A 5 3.41 -35.47 -24.47
C LEU A 5 4.31 -34.85 -23.39
N PHE A 6 5.60 -35.18 -23.42
CA PHE A 6 6.57 -34.72 -22.43
C PHE A 6 6.88 -33.22 -22.58
N CYS A 7 6.96 -32.72 -23.82
CA CYS A 7 7.18 -31.30 -24.09
C CYS A 7 5.97 -30.43 -23.67
N SER A 8 4.75 -30.91 -23.89
CA SER A 8 3.54 -30.18 -23.49
C SER A 8 3.41 -30.07 -21.97
N LEU A 9 3.78 -31.15 -21.25
CA LEU A 9 3.78 -31.17 -19.79
C LEU A 9 4.83 -30.21 -19.21
N ALA A 10 6.03 -30.17 -19.80
CA ALA A 10 7.09 -29.24 -19.38
C ALA A 10 6.69 -27.77 -19.57
N LEU A 11 5.98 -27.44 -20.66
CA LEU A 11 5.46 -26.08 -20.87
C LEU A 11 4.41 -25.69 -19.81
N LEU A 12 3.48 -26.59 -19.47
CA LEU A 12 2.46 -26.36 -18.45
C LEU A 12 3.06 -26.16 -17.05
N LEU A 13 4.11 -26.90 -16.69
CA LEU A 13 4.83 -26.69 -15.43
C LEU A 13 5.60 -25.36 -15.40
N CYS A 14 6.19 -24.93 -16.51
CA CYS A 14 6.85 -23.61 -16.59
C CYS A 14 5.87 -22.45 -16.42
N LEU A 15 4.64 -22.55 -16.94
CA LEU A 15 3.61 -21.52 -16.74
C LEU A 15 3.04 -21.53 -15.31
N GLY A 16 2.94 -22.70 -14.66
CA GLY A 16 2.50 -22.81 -13.26
C GLY A 16 3.56 -22.41 -12.22
N GLY A 17 4.84 -22.53 -12.57
CA GLY A 17 5.98 -22.13 -11.73
C GLY A 17 6.35 -20.64 -11.82
N CYS A 18 5.85 -19.92 -12.82
CA CYS A 18 6.15 -18.50 -13.04
C CYS A 18 5.37 -17.53 -12.10
N GLY A 19 4.66 -18.04 -11.10
CA GLY A 19 3.91 -17.19 -10.15
C GLY A 19 3.95 -17.66 -8.70
N ALA A 20 4.68 -18.74 -8.37
CA ALA A 20 4.71 -19.31 -7.01
C ALA A 20 5.94 -18.88 -6.18
N GLY A 21 6.86 -18.11 -6.76
CA GLY A 21 8.05 -17.57 -6.07
C GLY A 21 7.92 -16.11 -5.62
N GLU A 22 6.87 -15.41 -6.04
CA GLU A 22 6.74 -13.95 -5.88
C GLU A 22 5.97 -13.55 -4.60
N THR A 23 5.23 -14.48 -4.01
CA THR A 23 4.35 -14.18 -2.86
C THR A 23 5.10 -14.08 -1.52
N ALA A 24 6.28 -14.70 -1.39
CA ALA A 24 7.09 -14.58 -0.18
C ALA A 24 7.89 -13.25 -0.13
N THR A 25 8.33 -12.75 -1.28
CA THR A 25 9.08 -11.47 -1.40
C THR A 25 8.17 -10.24 -1.38
N THR A 26 6.93 -10.36 -1.83
CA THR A 26 5.96 -9.24 -1.79
C THR A 26 5.52 -8.93 -0.37
N ALA A 27 5.38 -9.94 0.51
CA ALA A 27 4.94 -9.74 1.90
C ALA A 27 5.94 -8.91 2.72
N THR A 28 7.26 -9.13 2.55
CA THR A 28 8.30 -8.34 3.22
C THR A 28 8.40 -6.92 2.66
N LEU A 29 8.25 -6.74 1.34
CA LEU A 29 8.26 -5.41 0.72
C LEU A 29 7.05 -4.57 1.13
N GLN A 30 5.86 -5.17 1.22
CA GLN A 30 4.66 -4.47 1.72
C GLN A 30 4.78 -4.09 3.20
N ALA A 31 5.36 -4.96 4.04
CA ALA A 31 5.57 -4.65 5.46
C ALA A 31 6.54 -3.48 5.67
N GLU A 32 7.63 -3.43 4.89
CA GLU A 32 8.61 -2.34 5.00
C GLU A 32 8.07 -1.02 4.44
N GLN A 33 7.33 -1.06 3.32
CA GLN A 33 6.62 0.11 2.80
C GLN A 33 5.56 0.62 3.77
N ALA A 34 4.81 -0.27 4.43
CA ALA A 34 3.84 0.13 5.45
C ALA A 34 4.52 0.79 6.66
N LYS A 35 5.69 0.30 7.07
CA LYS A 35 6.46 0.89 8.18
C LYS A 35 7.02 2.26 7.84
N GLN A 36 7.56 2.44 6.63
CA GLN A 36 8.01 3.76 6.16
C GLN A 36 6.86 4.74 6.01
N ALA A 37 5.72 4.27 5.47
CA ALA A 37 4.51 5.08 5.34
C ALA A 37 3.97 5.49 6.71
N GLN A 38 3.96 4.60 7.71
CA GLN A 38 3.55 4.95 9.08
C GLN A 38 4.38 6.11 9.65
N GLN A 39 5.71 6.05 9.52
CA GLN A 39 6.57 7.11 10.04
C GLN A 39 6.34 8.46 9.33
N GLN A 40 6.16 8.45 8.00
CA GLN A 40 5.79 9.67 7.28
C GLN A 40 4.39 10.16 7.65
N MET A 41 3.45 9.25 7.92
CA MET A 41 2.09 9.58 8.30
C MET A 41 2.02 10.24 9.66
N GLU A 42 2.85 9.83 10.63
CA GLU A 42 2.94 10.50 11.94
C GLU A 42 3.40 11.95 11.83
N GLN A 43 4.44 12.23 11.03
CA GLN A 43 4.89 13.61 10.80
C GLN A 43 3.87 14.45 10.04
N LEU A 44 3.22 13.86 9.04
CA LEU A 44 2.16 14.53 8.30
C LEU A 44 0.93 14.78 9.18
N LYS A 45 0.59 13.82 10.05
CA LYS A 45 -0.55 13.91 10.96
C LYS A 45 -0.39 15.09 11.91
N GLN A 46 0.80 15.33 12.46
CA GLN A 46 1.03 16.51 13.30
C GLN A 46 0.82 17.82 12.55
N GLN A 47 1.27 17.91 11.28
CA GLN A 47 1.04 19.09 10.44
C GLN A 47 -0.44 19.30 10.13
N ILE A 48 -1.16 18.22 9.83
CA ILE A 48 -2.60 18.23 9.57
C ILE A 48 -3.36 18.64 10.83
N ASP A 49 -3.07 18.05 11.99
CA ASP A 49 -3.74 18.35 13.25
C ASP A 49 -3.54 19.81 13.66
N GLN A 50 -2.34 20.37 13.47
CA GLN A 50 -2.07 21.78 13.74
C GLN A 50 -2.82 22.72 12.77
N ALA A 51 -2.84 22.39 11.48
CA ALA A 51 -3.59 23.15 10.49
C ALA A 51 -5.11 23.08 10.73
N ASN A 52 -5.62 21.90 11.11
CA ASN A 52 -7.02 21.69 11.44
C ASN A 52 -7.43 22.46 12.69
N ALA A 53 -6.61 22.47 13.74
CA ALA A 53 -6.90 23.24 14.95
C ALA A 53 -7.04 24.74 14.65
N LEU A 54 -6.12 25.31 13.86
CA LEU A 54 -6.20 26.71 13.43
C LEU A 54 -7.44 26.98 12.57
N ASN A 55 -7.75 26.07 11.63
CA ASN A 55 -8.90 26.18 10.77
C ASN A 55 -10.20 26.14 11.57
N ASN A 56 -10.32 25.21 12.52
CA ASN A 56 -11.48 25.07 13.38
C ASN A 56 -11.69 26.32 14.23
N GLN A 57 -10.62 26.88 14.80
CA GLN A 57 -10.71 28.11 15.58
C GLN A 57 -11.20 29.29 14.72
N ARG A 58 -10.73 29.39 13.47
CA ARG A 58 -11.22 30.41 12.53
C ARG A 58 -12.66 30.18 12.10
N LEU A 59 -13.05 28.91 11.94
CA LEU A 59 -14.40 28.53 11.57
C LEU A 59 -15.38 28.89 12.69
N GLU A 60 -15.04 28.59 13.94
CA GLU A 60 -15.82 28.99 15.13
C GLU A 60 -15.97 30.51 15.20
N GLN A 61 -14.89 31.27 15.02
CA GLN A 61 -14.97 32.74 14.94
C GLN A 61 -15.86 33.24 13.80
N ALA A 62 -15.83 32.60 12.63
CA ALA A 62 -16.69 32.98 11.51
C ALA A 62 -18.16 32.64 11.77
N ILE A 63 -18.45 31.56 12.51
CA ILE A 63 -19.80 31.19 12.93
C ILE A 63 -20.32 32.19 13.97
N ASP A 64 -19.53 32.51 15.00
CA ASP A 64 -19.87 33.52 16.01
C ASP A 64 -20.11 34.91 15.39
N GLN A 65 -19.34 35.29 14.36
CA GLN A 65 -19.55 36.55 13.63
C GLN A 65 -20.75 36.55 12.68
N ALA A 66 -21.26 35.37 12.31
CA ALA A 66 -22.40 35.23 11.41
C ALA A 66 -23.74 35.11 12.14
N GLN A 67 -23.74 34.98 13.47
CA GLN A 67 -24.93 35.01 14.34
C GLN A 67 -25.19 36.42 14.87
#